data_AF-T1J024-F1
#
_entry.id   AF-T1J024-F1
#
_cell.length_a   1.000
_cell.length_b   1.000
_cell.length_c   1.000
_cell.angle_alpha   90.00
_cell.angle_beta   90.00
_cell.angle_gamma   90.00
#
_symmetry.space_group_name_H-M   'P 1'
#
loop_
_entity.id
_entity.type
_entity.pdbx_description
1 polymer ?
#
loop_
_entity_poly.entity_id
_entity_poly.type
_entity_poly.pdbx_seq_one_letter_code
_entity_poly.pdbx_strand_id
1 'polypeptide(L)'
;MNVAIFAFCIFAAILEPCASVIISRCDLAKGLLDRGIPRHQLNDWVCMAEGESGRNTRAIGSMNSDGSKDYGIFQINSKYWCQGEKSIANICGLQCTELLTDLLDPSTACAKIVYSRHGFNAWYAWSTKCKYKDLRFYTAGCYFDEDMKNIVPPIWDAPINFTTDTEDKFYTQFITTFDSLPPEYELYSFQRSSYNCTTAISSTIWICYKYEFVFKRIVLPHVLLVFLPSALLVIISWISFWLDIGMGAPRVALGLTSLLTLSTQLNAAEAKLPAVATMKALDIWMFVCIFMVFSSLLVFGFSYACAEIKKEEENNIANQNRLPQQKRKTLRQLAYSVSLVSLQIS
;
A
#
# COMPACT_ATOMS: atom_id res chain seq x y z
N MET A 1 -13.66 10.54 -26.56
CA MET A 1 -14.15 11.08 -25.28
C MET A 1 -14.84 10.02 -24.42
N ASN A 2 -15.79 9.24 -24.96
CA ASN A 2 -16.52 8.21 -24.18
C ASN A 2 -15.64 7.07 -23.63
N VAL A 3 -14.58 6.68 -24.36
CA VAL A 3 -13.65 5.61 -23.93
C VAL A 3 -12.81 6.02 -22.71
N ALA A 4 -12.46 7.31 -22.61
CA ALA A 4 -11.70 7.87 -21.49
C ALA A 4 -12.50 7.84 -20.18
N ILE A 5 -13.78 8.17 -20.26
CA ILE A 5 -14.72 8.13 -19.14
C ILE A 5 -14.92 6.67 -18.70
N PHE A 6 -15.03 5.75 -19.66
CA PHE A 6 -15.17 4.32 -19.37
C PHE A 6 -13.94 3.73 -18.67
N ALA A 7 -12.73 4.08 -19.12
CA ALA A 7 -11.48 3.64 -18.49
C ALA A 7 -11.33 4.21 -17.06
N PHE A 8 -11.75 5.46 -16.84
CA PHE A 8 -11.77 6.08 -15.52
C PHE A 8 -12.78 5.42 -14.57
N CYS A 9 -13.97 5.07 -15.06
CA CYS A 9 -15.00 4.37 -14.28
C CYS A 9 -14.59 2.93 -13.92
N ILE A 10 -13.93 2.20 -14.82
CA ILE A 10 -13.39 0.86 -14.52
C ILE A 10 -12.28 0.95 -13.47
N PHE A 11 -11.42 1.97 -13.56
CA PHE A 11 -10.36 2.20 -12.58
C PHE A 11 -10.90 2.55 -11.18
N ALA A 12 -11.96 3.37 -11.10
CA ALA A 12 -12.64 3.68 -9.85
C ALA A 12 -13.30 2.46 -9.19
N ALA A 13 -13.70 1.45 -9.97
CA ALA A 13 -14.25 0.19 -9.47
C ALA A 13 -13.17 -0.79 -8.96
N ILE A 14 -11.91 -0.63 -9.35
CA ILE A 14 -10.78 -1.46 -8.90
C ILE A 14 -10.20 -0.95 -7.56
N LEU A 15 -10.54 0.28 -7.17
CA LEU A 15 -10.19 0.88 -5.87
C LEU A 15 -11.08 0.37 -4.72
N GLU A 16 -11.43 -0.90 -4.72
CA GLU A 16 -11.85 -1.53 -3.47
C GLU A 16 -10.61 -1.58 -2.56
N PRO A 17 -10.70 -1.07 -1.31
CA PRO A 17 -9.61 -1.20 -0.37
C PRO A 17 -9.32 -2.68 -0.19
N CYS A 18 -8.18 -3.13 -0.72
CA CYS A 18 -7.66 -4.46 -0.48
C CYS A 18 -7.44 -4.57 1.02
N ALA A 19 -8.33 -5.28 1.71
CA ALA A 19 -8.17 -5.53 3.13
C ALA A 19 -6.88 -6.33 3.34
N SER A 20 -5.89 -5.73 3.99
CA SER A 20 -4.59 -6.38 4.18
C SER A 20 -4.71 -7.46 5.25
N VAL A 21 -4.38 -8.70 4.88
CA VAL A 21 -4.43 -9.89 5.74
C VAL A 21 -3.40 -9.85 6.88
N ILE A 22 -2.38 -9.00 6.78
CA ILE A 22 -1.35 -8.80 7.81
C ILE A 22 -1.43 -7.35 8.30
N ILE A 23 -1.82 -7.17 9.57
CA ILE A 23 -1.94 -5.85 10.18
C ILE A 23 -0.57 -5.32 10.61
N SER A 24 -0.28 -4.03 10.46
CA SER A 24 1.00 -3.45 10.91
C SER A 24 1.15 -3.54 12.45
N ARG A 25 2.39 -3.51 12.96
CA ARG A 25 2.64 -3.56 14.41
C ARG A 25 1.95 -2.42 15.14
N CYS A 26 2.00 -1.21 14.59
CA CYS A 26 1.42 -0.03 15.24
C CYS A 26 -0.10 0.03 15.10
N ASP A 27 -0.66 -0.44 13.98
CA ASP A 27 -2.11 -0.54 13.83
C ASP A 27 -2.70 -1.59 14.76
N LEU A 28 -1.99 -2.72 14.96
CA LEU A 28 -2.34 -3.72 15.96
C LEU A 28 -2.27 -3.11 17.37
N ALA A 29 -1.17 -2.45 17.70
CA ALA A 29 -1.00 -1.84 19.01
C ALA A 29 -2.09 -0.79 19.31
N LYS A 30 -2.44 0.04 18.32
CA LYS A 30 -3.52 1.04 18.44
C LYS A 30 -4.87 0.35 18.58
N GLY A 31 -5.17 -0.60 17.71
CA GLY A 31 -6.44 -1.32 17.74
C GLY A 31 -6.67 -2.10 19.04
N LEU A 32 -5.60 -2.55 19.72
CA LEU A 32 -5.70 -3.18 21.04
C LEU A 32 -5.92 -2.17 22.17
N LEU A 33 -5.26 -1.01 22.14
CA LEU A 33 -5.51 0.08 23.07
C LEU A 33 -6.97 0.55 22.99
N ASP A 34 -7.48 0.78 21.78
CA ASP A 34 -8.86 1.22 21.52
C ASP A 34 -9.89 0.21 22.07
N ARG A 35 -9.50 -1.06 22.24
CA ARG A 35 -10.32 -2.17 22.77
C ARG A 35 -10.06 -2.44 24.26
N GLY A 36 -9.39 -1.52 24.94
CA GLY A 36 -9.18 -1.52 26.38
C GLY A 36 -8.09 -2.49 26.86
N ILE A 37 -7.11 -2.82 26.03
CA ILE A 37 -5.87 -3.45 26.51
C ILE A 37 -5.00 -2.35 27.15
N PRO A 38 -4.56 -2.49 28.39
CA PRO A 38 -3.84 -1.42 29.06
C PRO A 38 -2.41 -1.26 28.51
N ARG A 39 -1.91 -0.02 28.47
CA ARG A 39 -0.61 0.33 27.86
C ARG A 39 0.57 -0.48 28.39
N HIS A 40 0.57 -0.82 29.68
CA HIS A 40 1.63 -1.60 30.33
C HIS A 40 1.70 -3.07 29.86
N GLN A 41 0.60 -3.62 29.32
CA GLN A 41 0.56 -4.98 28.76
C GLN A 41 0.68 -4.99 27.24
N LEU A 42 0.58 -3.81 26.61
CA LEU A 42 0.44 -3.71 25.16
C LEU A 42 1.60 -4.39 24.41
N ASN A 43 2.82 -4.24 24.91
CA ASN A 43 3.99 -4.80 24.27
C ASN A 43 3.96 -6.34 24.29
N ASP A 44 3.48 -6.96 25.38
CA ASP A 44 3.29 -8.40 25.49
C ASP A 44 2.20 -8.91 24.54
N TRP A 45 1.07 -8.20 24.44
CA TRP A 45 -0.01 -8.55 23.52
C TRP A 45 0.43 -8.49 22.05
N VAL A 46 1.17 -7.45 21.68
CA VAL A 46 1.70 -7.30 20.32
C VAL A 46 2.76 -8.35 20.02
N CYS A 47 3.66 -8.65 20.98
CA CYS A 47 4.63 -9.73 20.84
C CYS A 47 3.95 -11.11 20.70
N MET A 48 2.91 -11.37 21.49
CA MET A 48 2.14 -12.62 21.43
C MET A 48 1.51 -12.81 20.05
N ALA A 49 0.80 -11.81 19.53
CA ALA A 49 0.20 -11.85 18.19
C ALA A 49 1.24 -12.06 17.07
N GLU A 50 2.41 -11.40 17.17
CA GLU A 50 3.53 -11.63 16.25
C GLU A 50 4.09 -13.05 16.35
N GLY A 51 4.15 -13.58 17.57
CA GLY A 51 4.62 -14.93 17.85
C GLY A 51 3.69 -16.03 17.34
N GLU A 52 2.38 -15.83 17.49
CA GLU A 52 1.34 -16.81 17.15
C GLU A 52 1.03 -16.83 15.64
N SER A 53 0.72 -15.67 15.04
CA SER A 53 0.28 -15.60 13.64
C SER A 53 1.15 -14.74 12.73
N GLY A 54 2.16 -14.04 13.28
CA GLY A 54 2.91 -13.04 12.53
C GLY A 54 2.07 -11.81 12.17
N ARG A 55 1.05 -11.48 12.98
CA ARG A 55 0.04 -10.43 12.73
C ARG A 55 -0.91 -10.73 11.56
N ASN A 56 -1.00 -11.98 11.13
CA ASN A 56 -1.98 -12.38 10.12
C ASN A 56 -3.37 -12.56 10.78
N THR A 57 -4.34 -11.75 10.39
CA THR A 57 -5.71 -11.74 10.93
C THR A 57 -6.55 -12.94 10.48
N ARG A 58 -6.18 -13.56 9.36
CA ARG A 58 -6.87 -14.73 8.79
C ARG A 58 -6.05 -16.02 8.90
N ALA A 59 -5.10 -16.06 9.84
CA ALA A 59 -4.27 -17.24 10.07
C ALA A 59 -5.11 -18.42 10.55
N ILE A 60 -4.85 -19.60 9.97
CA ILE A 60 -5.40 -20.88 10.44
C ILE A 60 -4.20 -21.76 10.77
N GLY A 61 -4.10 -22.16 12.04
CA GLY A 61 -3.06 -23.04 12.54
C GLY A 61 -3.17 -24.45 11.96
N SER A 62 -2.06 -25.20 12.03
CA SER A 62 -2.08 -26.62 11.68
C SER A 62 -3.03 -27.39 12.61
N MET A 63 -3.54 -28.52 12.14
CA MET A 63 -4.40 -29.36 12.96
C MET A 63 -3.60 -29.89 14.17
N ASN A 64 -4.13 -29.66 15.36
CA ASN A 64 -3.57 -30.16 16.61
C ASN A 64 -3.78 -31.68 16.72
N SER A 65 -2.99 -32.34 17.58
CA SER A 65 -3.05 -33.80 17.77
C SER A 65 -4.43 -34.30 18.20
N ASP A 66 -5.26 -33.44 18.79
CA ASP A 66 -6.64 -33.74 19.18
C ASP A 66 -7.68 -33.40 18.09
N GLY A 67 -7.23 -33.00 16.91
CA GLY A 67 -8.05 -32.64 15.76
C GLY A 67 -8.62 -31.23 15.78
N SER A 68 -8.35 -30.43 16.82
CA SER A 68 -8.72 -29.01 16.85
C SER A 68 -7.82 -28.16 15.95
N LYS A 69 -8.26 -26.95 15.64
CA LYS A 69 -7.49 -25.93 14.91
C LYS A 69 -7.50 -24.60 15.65
N ASP A 70 -6.50 -23.78 15.36
CA ASP A 70 -6.32 -22.45 15.95
C ASP A 70 -6.61 -21.37 14.90
N TYR A 71 -7.31 -20.31 15.30
CA TYR A 71 -7.89 -19.34 14.36
C TYR A 71 -7.49 -17.89 14.68
N GLY A 72 -7.26 -17.13 13.61
CA GLY A 72 -7.08 -15.70 13.63
C GLY A 72 -5.74 -15.25 14.21
N ILE A 73 -5.67 -13.95 14.50
CA ILE A 73 -4.43 -13.26 14.90
C ILE A 73 -3.83 -13.76 16.22
N PHE A 74 -4.68 -14.27 17.12
CA PHE A 74 -4.27 -14.82 18.42
C PHE A 74 -4.26 -16.34 18.48
N GLN A 75 -4.44 -17.02 17.33
CA GLN A 75 -4.47 -18.48 17.25
C GLN A 75 -5.40 -19.11 18.31
N ILE A 76 -6.66 -18.67 18.31
CA ILE A 76 -7.66 -19.10 19.30
C ILE A 76 -8.13 -20.51 18.96
N ASN A 77 -8.00 -21.42 19.94
CA ASN A 77 -8.30 -22.83 19.74
C ASN A 77 -9.79 -23.14 19.68
N SER A 78 -10.19 -23.86 18.64
CA SER A 78 -11.58 -24.29 18.39
C SER A 78 -12.12 -25.35 19.34
N LYS A 79 -11.29 -26.05 20.13
CA LYS A 79 -11.80 -27.09 21.04
C LYS A 79 -12.61 -26.50 22.20
N TYR A 80 -12.21 -25.32 22.68
CA TYR A 80 -12.75 -24.73 23.91
C TYR A 80 -13.32 -23.33 23.74
N TRP A 81 -12.75 -22.52 22.84
CA TRP A 81 -12.99 -21.08 22.83
C TRP A 81 -14.02 -20.63 21.80
N CYS A 82 -14.00 -21.21 20.60
CA CYS A 82 -14.93 -20.88 19.51
C CYS A 82 -15.59 -22.14 18.94
N GLN A 83 -16.74 -21.98 18.27
CA GLN A 83 -17.49 -23.08 17.67
C GLN A 83 -16.92 -23.49 16.29
N GLY A 84 -16.64 -24.78 16.14
CA GLY A 84 -16.14 -25.47 14.95
C GLY A 84 -16.48 -26.96 14.96
N GLU A 85 -15.93 -27.74 14.02
CA GLU A 85 -16.34 -29.15 13.77
C GLU A 85 -16.07 -30.12 14.95
N LYS A 86 -15.06 -29.83 15.79
CA LYS A 86 -14.65 -30.67 16.94
C LYS A 86 -14.65 -29.92 18.28
N SER A 87 -15.47 -28.89 18.39
CA SER A 87 -15.57 -28.08 19.60
C SER A 87 -16.30 -28.83 20.71
N ILE A 88 -15.71 -28.84 21.91
CA ILE A 88 -16.32 -29.38 23.13
C ILE A 88 -16.98 -28.24 23.93
N ALA A 89 -16.46 -27.01 23.78
CA ALA A 89 -17.05 -25.81 24.35
C ALA A 89 -16.91 -24.62 23.38
N ASN A 90 -17.72 -23.59 23.61
CA ASN A 90 -17.66 -22.32 22.92
C ASN A 90 -17.71 -21.18 23.95
N ILE A 91 -16.63 -21.04 24.73
CA ILE A 91 -16.58 -20.11 25.85
C ILE A 91 -16.72 -18.64 25.40
N CYS A 92 -16.24 -18.31 24.20
CA CYS A 92 -16.35 -16.96 23.65
C CYS A 92 -17.69 -16.68 22.95
N GLY A 93 -18.55 -17.69 22.78
CA GLY A 93 -19.88 -17.52 22.18
C GLY A 93 -19.87 -17.13 20.71
N LEU A 94 -18.84 -17.51 19.94
CA LEU A 94 -18.66 -17.11 18.54
C LEU A 94 -18.26 -18.29 17.65
N GLN A 95 -18.52 -18.20 16.35
CA GLN A 95 -18.04 -19.17 15.36
C GLN A 95 -16.56 -18.92 15.06
N CYS A 96 -15.74 -19.97 14.92
CA CYS A 96 -14.31 -19.81 14.65
C CYS A 96 -14.01 -19.05 13.35
N THR A 97 -14.93 -19.06 12.38
CA THR A 97 -14.83 -18.28 11.14
C THR A 97 -14.94 -16.77 11.37
N GLU A 98 -15.61 -16.32 12.44
CA GLU A 98 -15.71 -14.90 12.79
C GLU A 98 -14.37 -14.31 13.24
N LEU A 99 -13.41 -15.16 13.61
CA LEU A 99 -12.05 -14.75 13.94
C LEU A 99 -11.19 -14.50 12.69
N LEU A 100 -11.65 -14.93 11.51
CA LEU A 100 -10.96 -14.77 10.23
C LEU A 100 -11.41 -13.50 9.51
N THR A 101 -11.29 -12.37 10.21
CA THR A 101 -11.74 -11.06 9.75
C THR A 101 -10.67 -10.02 9.99
N ASP A 102 -10.72 -8.94 9.22
CA ASP A 102 -9.78 -7.83 9.33
C ASP A 102 -10.14 -6.90 10.51
N LEU A 103 -11.31 -7.11 11.13
CA LEU A 103 -11.72 -6.46 12.37
C LEU A 103 -11.09 -7.14 13.60
N LEU A 104 -10.44 -6.36 14.46
CA LEU A 104 -9.82 -6.91 15.69
C LEU A 104 -10.82 -7.22 16.80
N ASP A 105 -12.08 -6.76 16.72
CA ASP A 105 -13.09 -6.89 17.79
C ASP A 105 -13.33 -8.34 18.25
N PRO A 106 -13.72 -9.30 17.39
CA PRO A 106 -14.02 -10.66 17.82
C PRO A 106 -12.80 -11.37 18.39
N SER A 107 -11.64 -11.19 17.75
CA SER A 107 -10.36 -11.74 18.19
C SER A 107 -9.93 -11.20 19.54
N THR A 108 -9.99 -9.88 19.74
CA THR A 108 -9.57 -9.23 20.99
C THR A 108 -10.52 -9.54 22.14
N ALA A 109 -11.83 -9.55 21.88
CA ALA A 109 -12.83 -9.90 22.89
C ALA A 109 -12.60 -11.31 23.45
N CYS A 110 -12.43 -12.30 22.56
CA CYS A 110 -12.19 -13.67 22.97
C CYS A 110 -10.82 -13.85 23.64
N ALA A 111 -9.76 -13.22 23.13
CA ALA A 111 -8.44 -13.31 23.73
C ALA A 111 -8.39 -12.69 25.14
N LYS A 112 -9.14 -11.62 25.42
CA LYS A 112 -9.30 -11.07 26.78
C LYS A 112 -9.93 -12.08 27.74
N ILE A 113 -10.88 -12.90 27.28
CA ILE A 113 -11.47 -13.99 28.07
C ILE A 113 -10.40 -15.05 28.39
N VAL A 114 -9.63 -15.49 27.39
CA VAL A 114 -8.52 -16.45 27.59
C VAL A 114 -7.51 -15.91 28.62
N TYR A 115 -7.10 -14.65 28.43
CA TYR A 115 -6.16 -13.97 29.32
C TYR A 115 -6.68 -13.86 30.75
N SER A 116 -7.97 -13.54 30.94
CA SER A 116 -8.58 -13.45 32.27
C SER A 116 -8.53 -14.77 33.06
N ARG A 117 -8.48 -15.92 32.35
CA ARG A 117 -8.47 -17.26 32.97
C ARG A 117 -7.07 -17.82 33.16
N HIS A 118 -6.17 -17.57 32.21
CA HIS A 118 -4.89 -18.29 32.11
C HIS A 118 -3.67 -17.36 31.99
N GLY A 119 -3.90 -16.04 31.88
CA GLY A 119 -2.87 -15.07 31.54
C GLY A 119 -2.21 -15.37 30.19
N PHE A 120 -1.02 -14.80 29.97
CA PHE A 120 -0.29 -15.04 28.73
C PHE A 120 0.28 -16.46 28.57
N ASN A 121 0.35 -17.26 29.65
CA ASN A 121 0.84 -18.63 29.58
C ASN A 121 -0.10 -19.57 28.79
N ALA A 122 -1.32 -19.14 28.46
CA ALA A 122 -2.20 -19.87 27.54
C ALA A 122 -1.60 -20.03 26.14
N TRP A 123 -0.72 -19.10 25.75
CA TRP A 123 -0.09 -19.04 24.44
C TRP A 123 1.32 -19.60 24.50
N TYR A 124 1.55 -20.69 23.76
CA TYR A 124 2.86 -21.31 23.67
C TYR A 124 3.86 -20.38 22.97
N ALA A 125 3.43 -19.63 21.95
CA ALA A 125 4.33 -18.71 21.27
C ALA A 125 4.74 -17.53 22.17
N TRP A 126 3.84 -17.01 23.02
CA TRP A 126 4.25 -16.00 24.01
C TRP A 126 5.27 -16.57 24.99
N SER A 127 5.01 -17.77 25.51
CA SER A 127 5.88 -18.44 26.48
C SER A 127 7.30 -18.69 25.98
N THR A 128 7.46 -18.90 24.66
CA THR A 128 8.75 -19.20 24.04
C THR A 128 9.41 -18.00 23.37
N LYS A 129 8.63 -17.06 22.82
CA LYS A 129 9.14 -15.95 22.01
C LYS A 129 9.14 -14.60 22.71
N CYS A 130 8.33 -14.43 23.77
CA CYS A 130 8.11 -13.14 24.44
C CYS A 130 8.49 -13.17 25.92
N LYS A 131 8.16 -14.26 26.62
CA LYS A 131 8.44 -14.43 28.04
C LYS A 131 9.94 -14.27 28.32
N TYR A 132 10.28 -13.36 29.22
CA TYR A 132 11.65 -12.96 29.61
C TYR A 132 12.45 -12.14 28.58
N LYS A 133 11.86 -11.73 27.45
CA LYS A 133 12.50 -10.74 26.57
C LYS A 133 12.26 -9.33 27.07
N ASP A 134 13.22 -8.46 26.81
CA ASP A 134 13.04 -7.02 27.01
C ASP A 134 12.13 -6.46 25.91
N LEU A 135 10.86 -6.24 26.26
CA LEU A 135 9.85 -5.69 25.36
C LEU A 135 9.64 -4.18 25.57
N ARG A 136 10.47 -3.47 26.35
CA ARG A 136 10.26 -2.04 26.68
C ARG A 136 10.08 -1.17 25.44
N PHE A 137 10.83 -1.45 24.37
CA PHE A 137 10.81 -0.70 23.12
C PHE A 137 10.02 -1.39 22.00
N TYR A 138 9.22 -2.43 22.30
CA TYR A 138 8.57 -3.25 21.27
C TYR A 138 7.60 -2.45 20.38
N THR A 139 6.93 -1.47 20.97
CA THR A 139 6.07 -0.51 20.27
C THR A 139 6.66 0.92 20.29
N ALA A 140 7.98 1.06 20.47
CA ALA A 140 8.63 2.36 20.38
C ALA A 140 8.56 2.86 18.94
N GLY A 141 7.91 4.00 18.71
CA GLY A 141 7.62 4.54 17.37
C GLY A 141 6.17 4.40 16.91
N CYS A 142 5.30 3.76 17.70
CA CYS A 142 3.86 3.80 17.45
C CYS A 142 3.25 5.05 18.10
N TYR A 143 2.66 5.93 17.29
CA TYR A 143 1.98 7.14 17.73
C TYR A 143 0.52 6.82 18.03
N PHE A 144 0.17 6.79 19.32
CA PHE A 144 -1.21 6.64 19.77
C PHE A 144 -1.74 8.05 20.04
N ASP A 145 -2.36 8.64 19.02
CA ASP A 145 -3.02 9.94 19.18
C ASP A 145 -4.01 9.88 20.35
N GLU A 146 -3.94 10.92 21.19
CA GLU A 146 -4.77 11.27 22.36
C GLU A 146 -4.27 10.91 23.79
N ASP A 147 -3.50 9.84 24.02
CA ASP A 147 -3.06 9.50 25.39
C ASP A 147 -1.75 10.19 25.85
N MET A 148 -1.03 10.86 24.94
CA MET A 148 0.19 11.63 25.29
C MET A 148 -0.08 12.96 26.00
N LYS A 149 -1.33 13.27 26.39
CA LYS A 149 -1.59 14.39 27.30
C LYS A 149 -1.31 14.04 28.77
N ASN A 150 -1.35 12.76 29.17
CA ASN A 150 -1.36 12.40 30.61
C ASN A 150 -0.38 11.30 31.06
N ILE A 151 0.45 10.73 30.17
CA ILE A 151 1.46 9.74 30.58
C ILE A 151 2.83 10.43 30.68
N VAL A 152 3.31 10.58 31.92
CA VAL A 152 4.70 10.95 32.21
C VAL A 152 5.61 9.88 31.59
N PRO A 153 6.60 10.24 30.75
CA PRO A 153 7.52 9.25 30.18
C PRO A 153 8.32 8.54 31.30
N PRO A 154 8.81 7.30 31.06
CA PRO A 154 9.63 6.59 32.03
C PRO A 154 10.83 7.44 32.45
N ILE A 155 10.89 7.74 33.75
CA ILE A 155 11.95 8.53 34.37
C ILE A 155 13.25 7.71 34.27
N TRP A 156 14.31 8.34 33.76
CA TRP A 156 15.66 7.82 33.90
C TRP A 156 16.10 8.07 35.35
N ASP A 157 16.09 7.03 36.19
CA ASP A 157 16.42 7.13 37.62
C ASP A 157 17.94 7.18 37.92
N ALA A 158 18.71 7.91 37.10
CA ALA A 158 20.07 8.28 37.47
C ALA A 158 20.04 9.72 38.02
N PRO A 159 20.60 9.99 39.22
CA PRO A 159 20.77 11.36 39.69
C PRO A 159 21.77 12.07 38.78
N ILE A 160 21.28 12.74 37.75
CA ILE A 160 22.08 13.65 36.94
C ILE A 160 22.06 14.99 37.68
N ASN A 161 23.17 15.34 38.32
CA ASN A 161 23.35 16.69 38.86
C ASN A 161 23.39 17.67 37.68
N PHE A 162 22.28 18.34 37.43
CA PHE A 162 22.21 19.43 36.45
C PHE A 162 22.95 20.64 37.02
N THR A 163 24.20 20.84 36.59
CA THR A 163 24.86 22.16 36.67
C THR A 163 24.51 22.97 35.43
N THR A 164 24.51 24.30 35.51
CA THR A 164 24.24 25.21 34.37
C THR A 164 25.11 24.92 33.14
N ASP A 165 26.30 24.34 33.33
CA ASP A 165 27.24 23.90 32.30
C ASP A 165 26.77 22.66 31.48
N THR A 166 25.72 21.96 31.96
CA THR A 166 25.14 20.78 31.30
C THR A 166 23.90 21.09 30.46
N GLU A 167 23.19 22.20 30.72
CA GLU A 167 22.13 22.70 29.82
C GLU A 167 22.75 23.06 28.47
N ASP A 168 23.84 23.83 28.45
CA ASP A 168 24.50 24.20 27.20
C ASP A 168 25.02 22.97 26.43
N LYS A 169 25.51 21.93 27.12
CA LYS A 169 25.89 20.66 26.49
C LYS A 169 24.70 19.89 25.95
N PHE A 170 23.57 19.84 26.67
CA PHE A 170 22.34 19.22 26.18
C PHE A 170 21.80 19.98 24.96
N TYR A 171 21.69 21.31 25.03
CA TYR A 171 21.26 22.15 23.91
C TYR A 171 22.21 22.02 22.71
N THR A 172 23.53 22.04 22.91
CA THR A 172 24.50 21.89 21.82
C THR A 172 24.42 20.49 21.20
N GLN A 173 24.31 19.44 22.01
CA GLN A 173 24.22 18.05 21.52
C GLN A 173 22.85 17.75 20.86
N PHE A 174 21.79 18.36 21.36
CA PHE A 174 20.47 18.32 20.77
C PHE A 174 20.42 19.07 19.43
N ILE A 175 21.03 20.26 19.34
CA ILE A 175 21.19 21.02 18.09
C ILE A 175 22.02 20.22 17.07
N THR A 176 23.12 19.57 17.48
CA THR A 176 23.87 18.68 16.57
C THR A 176 23.07 17.47 16.10
N THR A 177 22.09 17.01 16.88
CA THR A 177 21.15 15.97 16.47
C THR A 177 20.11 16.53 15.47
N PHE A 178 19.72 17.80 15.62
CA PHE A 178 18.86 18.52 14.66
C PHE A 178 19.53 18.76 13.32
N ASP A 179 20.83 19.05 13.30
CA ASP A 179 21.60 19.14 12.04
C ASP A 179 21.61 17.80 11.27
N SER A 180 21.28 16.69 11.93
CA SER A 180 21.12 15.37 11.30
C SER A 180 19.66 15.01 10.96
N LEU A 181 18.68 15.88 11.23
CA LEU A 181 17.29 15.60 10.84
C LEU A 181 17.16 15.65 9.30
N PRO A 182 16.34 14.76 8.70
CA PRO A 182 16.04 14.84 7.27
C PRO A 182 15.44 16.21 6.94
N PRO A 183 15.79 16.83 5.79
CA PRO A 183 15.32 18.17 5.39
C PRO A 183 13.79 18.27 5.18
N GLU A 184 13.07 17.16 5.34
CA GLU A 184 11.63 17.03 5.22
C GLU A 184 10.86 17.50 6.46
N TYR A 185 11.55 17.71 7.58
CA TYR A 185 10.95 18.08 8.86
C TYR A 185 11.46 19.44 9.32
N GLU A 186 10.53 20.33 9.65
CA GLU A 186 10.82 21.64 10.22
C GLU A 186 10.34 21.67 11.68
N LEU A 187 11.10 22.31 12.57
CA LEU A 187 10.64 22.56 13.93
C LEU A 187 9.47 23.55 13.89
N TYR A 188 8.27 23.07 14.18
CA TYR A 188 7.07 23.89 14.19
C TYR A 188 6.91 24.63 15.51
N SER A 189 7.16 23.95 16.64
CA SER A 189 7.12 24.59 17.96
C SER A 189 7.95 23.84 19.00
N PHE A 190 8.39 24.60 20.00
CA PHE A 190 9.11 24.11 21.17
C PHE A 190 8.39 24.59 22.42
N GLN A 191 8.08 23.67 23.34
CA GLN A 191 7.50 24.00 24.63
C GLN A 191 8.32 23.37 25.77
N ARG A 192 8.63 24.18 26.78
CA ARG A 192 9.26 23.76 28.03
C ARG A 192 8.24 23.92 29.16
N SER A 193 8.00 22.84 29.90
CA SER A 193 7.12 22.86 31.07
C SER A 193 7.86 22.29 32.28
N SER A 194 7.82 23.00 33.41
CA SER A 194 8.26 22.47 34.69
C SER A 194 7.09 21.84 35.45
N TYR A 195 7.33 20.74 36.14
CA TYR A 195 6.34 20.09 36.99
C TYR A 195 6.99 19.45 38.21
N ASN A 196 6.24 19.37 39.30
CA ASN A 196 6.70 18.71 40.52
C ASN A 196 6.65 17.19 40.33
N CYS A 197 7.78 16.53 40.50
CA CYS A 197 7.89 15.08 40.42
C CYS A 197 8.29 14.52 41.80
N THR A 198 7.58 13.49 42.24
CA THR A 198 7.86 12.75 43.48
C THR A 198 8.29 11.34 43.10
N THR A 199 9.42 10.89 43.62
CA THR A 199 9.86 9.51 43.44
C THR A 199 9.14 8.62 44.45
N ALA A 200 8.74 7.40 44.05
CA ALA A 200 7.99 6.49 44.93
C ALA A 200 8.74 6.04 46.18
N ILE A 201 10.04 6.38 46.30
CA ILE A 201 10.98 5.90 47.31
C ILE A 201 11.29 6.98 48.37
N SER A 202 11.09 8.27 48.06
CA SER A 202 11.27 9.35 49.04
C SER A 202 10.21 10.44 48.90
N SER A 203 9.68 10.92 50.02
CA SER A 203 8.68 12.01 50.10
C SER A 203 9.25 13.39 49.72
N THR A 204 10.38 13.44 49.02
CA THR A 204 11.04 14.67 48.59
C THR A 204 10.45 15.10 47.25
N ILE A 205 10.00 16.36 47.16
CA ILE A 205 9.48 16.95 45.93
C ILE A 205 10.66 17.48 45.09
N TRP A 206 10.78 16.98 43.86
CA TRP A 206 11.78 17.42 42.89
C TRP A 206 11.12 18.27 41.80
N ILE A 207 11.89 19.16 41.18
CA ILE A 207 11.44 19.94 40.00
C ILE A 207 11.93 19.21 38.76
N CYS A 208 10.99 18.66 37.99
CA CYS A 208 11.27 18.03 36.70
C CYS A 208 10.95 18.98 35.54
N TYR A 209 11.67 18.80 34.43
CA TYR A 209 11.43 19.51 33.18
C TYR A 209 10.92 18.55 32.10
N LYS A 210 9.85 18.94 31.40
CA LYS A 210 9.35 18.31 30.18
C LYS A 210 9.70 19.22 29.00
N TYR A 211 10.32 18.65 27.98
CA TYR A 211 10.57 19.32 26.71
C TYR A 211 9.72 18.66 25.63
N GLU A 212 8.94 19.46 24.92
CA GLU A 212 8.06 18.99 23.85
C GLU A 212 8.45 19.68 22.54
N PHE A 213 8.81 18.86 21.55
CA PHE A 213 9.25 19.32 20.24
C PHE A 213 8.23 18.86 19.21
N VAL A 214 7.56 19.82 18.58
CA VAL A 214 6.59 19.54 17.52
C VAL A 214 7.24 19.83 16.18
N PHE A 215 7.32 18.82 15.34
CA PHE A 215 7.86 18.92 14.00
C PHE A 215 6.73 18.89 12.97
N LYS A 216 6.84 19.70 11.93
CA LYS A 216 5.94 19.69 10.78
C LYS A 216 6.66 19.14 9.57
N ARG A 217 6.04 18.18 8.89
CA ARG A 217 6.54 17.63 7.63
C ARG A 217 6.20 18.58 6.47
N ILE A 218 7.19 18.91 5.65
CA ILE A 218 7.00 19.72 4.44
C ILE A 218 6.65 18.80 3.27
N VAL A 219 5.37 18.72 2.93
CA VAL A 219 4.84 17.80 1.90
C VAL A 219 4.97 18.37 0.47
N LEU A 220 4.99 19.70 0.32
CA LEU A 220 4.91 20.38 -0.97
C LEU A 220 6.01 19.99 -1.98
N PRO A 221 7.31 19.87 -1.61
CA PRO A 221 8.36 19.49 -2.55
C PRO A 221 8.15 18.07 -3.12
N HIS A 222 7.67 17.15 -2.29
CA HIS A 222 7.38 15.78 -2.72
C HIS A 222 6.20 15.73 -3.68
N VAL A 223 5.17 16.54 -3.44
CA VAL A 223 4.02 16.66 -4.35
C VAL A 223 4.44 17.23 -5.70
N LEU A 224 5.21 18.32 -5.71
CA LEU A 224 5.63 18.99 -6.95
C LEU A 224 6.65 18.20 -7.76
N LEU A 225 7.52 17.40 -7.13
CA LEU A 225 8.57 16.65 -7.85
C LEU A 225 8.14 15.24 -8.29
N VAL A 226 7.03 14.71 -7.77
CA VAL A 226 6.54 13.38 -8.14
C VAL A 226 5.21 13.45 -8.89
N PHE A 227 4.22 14.17 -8.36
CA PHE A 227 2.85 14.16 -8.90
C PHE A 227 2.71 15.05 -10.13
N LEU A 228 3.32 16.23 -10.11
CA LEU A 228 3.29 17.14 -11.27
C LEU A 228 3.96 16.52 -12.51
N PRO A 229 5.21 16.01 -12.46
CA PRO A 229 5.83 15.39 -13.63
C PRO A 229 5.12 14.12 -14.10
N SER A 230 4.61 13.27 -13.20
CA SER A 230 3.83 12.08 -13.61
C SER A 230 2.52 12.46 -14.30
N ALA A 231 1.82 13.49 -13.83
CA ALA A 231 0.63 14.01 -14.52
C ALA A 231 0.94 14.53 -15.93
N LEU A 232 2.06 15.25 -16.09
CA LEU A 232 2.51 15.71 -17.41
C LEU A 232 2.87 14.54 -18.34
N LEU A 233 3.48 13.46 -17.82
CA LEU A 233 3.76 12.25 -18.60
C LEU A 233 2.48 11.56 -19.08
N VAL A 234 1.44 11.50 -18.24
CA VAL A 234 0.14 10.97 -18.65
C VAL A 234 -0.44 11.82 -19.78
N ILE A 235 -0.41 13.16 -19.66
CA ILE A 235 -0.88 14.06 -20.72
C ILE A 235 -0.11 13.84 -22.02
N ILE A 236 1.23 13.74 -21.97
CA ILE A 236 2.07 13.48 -23.16
C ILE A 236 1.71 12.16 -23.82
N SER A 237 1.45 11.11 -23.04
CA SER A 237 1.05 9.82 -23.62
C SER A 237 -0.28 9.91 -24.37
N TRP A 238 -1.18 10.83 -23.99
CA TRP A 238 -2.45 11.07 -24.67
C TRP A 238 -2.34 12.03 -25.87
N ILE A 239 -1.33 12.91 -25.89
CA ILE A 239 -1.03 13.73 -27.09
C ILE A 239 -0.75 12.82 -28.30
N SER A 240 -0.28 11.59 -28.08
CA SER A 240 -0.07 10.61 -29.16
C SER A 240 -1.32 10.33 -30.00
N PHE A 241 -2.54 10.56 -29.48
CA PHE A 241 -3.79 10.42 -30.23
C PHE A 241 -4.01 11.51 -31.28
N TRP A 242 -3.40 12.68 -31.11
CA TRP A 242 -3.51 13.81 -32.04
C TRP A 242 -2.56 13.71 -33.22
N LEU A 243 -1.57 12.81 -33.14
CA LEU A 243 -0.69 12.50 -34.26
C LEU A 243 -1.47 11.76 -35.35
N ASP A 244 -0.91 11.66 -36.56
CA ASP A 244 -1.51 10.91 -37.67
C ASP A 244 -1.23 9.40 -37.57
N ILE A 245 -2.22 8.56 -37.92
CA ILE A 245 -2.23 7.11 -37.67
C ILE A 245 -1.12 6.40 -38.47
N GLY A 246 -0.66 7.02 -39.55
CA GLY A 246 0.47 6.54 -40.35
C GLY A 246 1.82 6.53 -39.63
N MET A 247 1.97 7.28 -38.53
CA MET A 247 3.23 7.36 -37.77
C MET A 247 3.19 6.49 -36.50
N GLY A 248 3.19 5.16 -36.69
CA GLY A 248 3.11 4.22 -35.57
C GLY A 248 4.35 4.24 -34.65
N ALA A 249 5.56 4.30 -35.22
CA ALA A 249 6.80 4.20 -34.45
C ALA A 249 6.99 5.32 -33.39
N PRO A 250 6.78 6.62 -33.71
CA PRO A 250 6.86 7.69 -32.71
C PRO A 250 5.87 7.53 -31.55
N ARG A 251 4.66 7.04 -31.81
CA ARG A 251 3.62 6.88 -30.78
C ARG A 251 3.97 5.78 -29.79
N VAL A 252 4.40 4.62 -30.30
CA VAL A 252 4.84 3.49 -29.48
C VAL A 252 6.06 3.90 -28.65
N ALA A 253 7.01 4.62 -29.24
CA ALA A 253 8.18 5.14 -28.54
C ALA A 253 7.79 6.10 -27.39
N LEU A 254 6.85 7.02 -27.61
CA LEU A 254 6.35 7.93 -26.57
C LEU A 254 5.67 7.16 -25.42
N GLY A 255 4.79 6.20 -25.72
CA GLY A 255 4.13 5.41 -24.68
C GLY A 255 5.08 4.50 -23.88
N LEU A 256 6.04 3.83 -24.55
CA LEU A 256 7.07 3.04 -23.85
C LEU A 256 7.98 3.93 -22.99
N THR A 257 8.38 5.09 -23.50
CA THR A 257 9.23 6.04 -22.76
C THR A 257 8.49 6.57 -21.53
N SER A 258 7.19 6.86 -21.64
CA SER A 258 6.35 7.25 -20.50
C SER A 258 6.24 6.13 -19.46
N LEU A 259 6.04 4.88 -19.88
CA LEU A 259 6.01 3.71 -18.97
C LEU A 259 7.34 3.53 -18.23
N LEU A 260 8.46 3.58 -18.97
CA LEU A 260 9.79 3.47 -18.39
C LEU A 260 10.05 4.61 -17.40
N THR A 261 9.71 5.85 -17.76
CA THR A 261 9.89 7.02 -16.90
C THR A 261 9.04 6.96 -15.63
N LEU A 262 7.79 6.50 -15.72
CA LEU A 262 6.95 6.33 -14.54
C LEU A 262 7.47 5.20 -13.64
N SER A 263 7.95 4.10 -14.21
CA SER A 263 8.55 3.00 -13.46
C SER A 263 9.85 3.43 -12.73
N THR A 264 10.73 4.16 -13.43
CA THR A 264 11.96 4.69 -12.80
C THR A 264 11.64 5.74 -11.74
N GLN A 265 10.64 6.58 -11.94
CA GLN A 265 10.19 7.55 -10.96
C GLN A 265 9.59 6.89 -9.70
N LEU A 266 8.83 5.80 -9.84
CA LEU A 266 8.32 5.02 -8.71
C LEU A 266 9.49 4.48 -7.86
N ASN A 267 10.47 3.85 -8.50
CA ASN A 267 11.66 3.36 -7.81
C ASN A 267 12.45 4.48 -7.11
N ALA A 268 12.61 5.63 -7.77
CA ALA A 268 13.30 6.79 -7.21
C ALA A 268 12.54 7.41 -6.02
N ALA A 269 11.21 7.36 -6.02
CA ALA A 269 10.39 7.83 -4.92
C ALA A 269 10.39 6.84 -3.75
N GLU A 270 10.33 5.54 -4.02
CA GLU A 270 10.44 4.49 -3.01
C GLU A 270 11.79 4.49 -2.31
N ALA A 271 12.89 4.76 -3.03
CA ALA A 271 14.23 4.82 -2.46
C ALA A 271 14.41 5.91 -1.38
N LYS A 272 13.58 6.97 -1.41
CA LYS A 272 13.61 8.06 -0.43
C LYS A 272 12.69 7.82 0.76
N LEU A 273 11.79 6.84 0.67
CA LEU A 273 10.78 6.56 1.69
C LEU A 273 11.14 5.28 2.45
N PRO A 274 10.96 5.22 3.78
CA PRO A 274 11.16 3.98 4.51
C PRO A 274 10.27 2.87 3.95
N ALA A 275 10.80 1.64 3.96
CA ALA A 275 10.05 0.46 3.55
C ALA A 275 8.91 0.22 4.55
N VAL A 276 7.67 0.39 4.09
CA VAL A 276 6.46 0.14 4.86
C VAL A 276 5.63 -0.84 4.05
N ALA A 277 5.12 -1.90 4.70
CA ALA A 277 4.39 -2.99 4.04
C ALA A 277 2.94 -2.62 3.64
N THR A 278 2.47 -1.42 3.96
CA THR A 278 1.13 -0.93 3.63
C THR A 278 1.16 -0.17 2.32
N MET A 279 0.09 -0.29 1.52
CA MET A 279 -0.07 0.50 0.30
C MET A 279 0.04 2.00 0.60
N LYS A 280 0.97 2.68 -0.05
CA LYS A 280 1.16 4.12 0.10
C LYS A 280 0.26 4.86 -0.89
N ALA A 281 -0.13 6.09 -0.54
CA ALA A 281 -0.85 6.96 -1.48
C ALA A 281 -0.07 7.17 -2.80
N LEU A 282 1.26 7.11 -2.74
CA LEU A 282 2.16 7.16 -3.89
C LEU A 282 1.99 5.94 -4.81
N ASP A 283 1.93 4.74 -4.22
CA ASP A 283 1.81 3.48 -4.98
C ASP A 283 0.49 3.47 -5.76
N ILE A 284 -0.59 3.92 -5.13
CA ILE A 284 -1.91 4.06 -5.76
C ILE A 284 -1.84 5.04 -6.93
N TRP A 285 -1.28 6.24 -6.71
CA TRP A 285 -1.15 7.27 -7.75
C TRP A 285 -0.35 6.76 -8.96
N MET A 286 0.82 6.18 -8.71
CA MET A 286 1.69 5.68 -9.77
C MET A 286 1.06 4.52 -10.54
N PHE A 287 0.30 3.65 -9.86
CA PHE A 287 -0.48 2.60 -10.50
C PHE A 287 -1.54 3.19 -11.45
N VAL A 288 -2.25 4.26 -11.05
CA VAL A 288 -3.21 4.98 -11.92
C VAL A 288 -2.51 5.49 -13.17
N CYS A 289 -1.39 6.19 -13.01
CA CYS A 289 -0.65 6.79 -14.12
C CYS A 289 -0.14 5.72 -15.10
N ILE A 290 0.46 4.64 -14.59
CA ILE A 290 0.96 3.53 -15.42
C ILE A 290 -0.19 2.88 -16.19
N PHE A 291 -1.31 2.61 -15.52
CA PHE A 291 -2.48 2.02 -16.16
C PHE A 291 -3.05 2.92 -17.28
N MET A 292 -3.11 4.24 -17.06
CA MET A 292 -3.55 5.20 -18.07
C MET A 292 -2.63 5.24 -19.30
N VAL A 293 -1.31 5.20 -19.10
CA VAL A 293 -0.34 5.15 -20.20
C VAL A 293 -0.41 3.82 -20.95
N PHE A 294 -0.56 2.70 -20.23
CA PHE A 294 -0.72 1.39 -20.87
C PHE A 294 -2.02 1.32 -21.70
N SER A 295 -3.11 1.89 -21.17
CA SER A 295 -4.39 1.96 -21.89
C SER A 295 -4.28 2.76 -23.19
N SER A 296 -3.48 3.83 -23.22
CA SER A 296 -3.30 4.60 -24.46
C SER A 296 -2.58 3.80 -25.56
N LEU A 297 -1.61 2.96 -25.18
CA LEU A 297 -0.95 2.01 -26.08
C LEU A 297 -1.92 0.94 -26.61
N LEU A 298 -2.80 0.40 -25.76
CA LEU A 298 -3.80 -0.59 -26.19
C LEU A 298 -4.79 0.01 -27.20
N VAL A 299 -5.30 1.21 -26.92
CA VAL A 299 -6.22 1.91 -27.84
C VAL A 299 -5.54 2.19 -29.18
N PHE A 300 -4.27 2.59 -29.17
CA PHE A 300 -3.51 2.73 -30.41
C PHE A 300 -3.36 1.39 -31.16
N GLY A 301 -2.97 0.31 -30.48
CA GLY A 301 -2.84 -1.01 -31.10
C GLY A 301 -4.14 -1.47 -31.75
N PHE A 302 -5.27 -1.27 -31.07
CA PHE A 302 -6.59 -1.55 -31.62
C PHE A 302 -6.92 -0.67 -32.85
N SER A 303 -6.64 0.63 -32.76
CA SER A 303 -6.91 1.59 -33.84
C SER A 303 -6.08 1.27 -35.09
N TYR A 304 -4.84 0.85 -34.91
CA TYR A 304 -3.94 0.42 -35.98
C TYR A 304 -4.44 -0.87 -36.64
N ALA A 305 -4.84 -1.88 -35.84
CA ALA A 305 -5.38 -3.12 -36.37
C ALA A 305 -6.67 -2.89 -37.19
N CYS A 306 -7.60 -2.06 -36.70
CA CYS A 306 -8.81 -1.70 -37.45
C CYS A 306 -8.49 -0.93 -38.74
N ALA A 307 -7.51 -0.02 -38.72
CA ALA A 307 -7.10 0.72 -39.91
C ALA A 307 -6.51 -0.20 -40.98
N GLU A 308 -5.74 -1.21 -40.58
CA GLU A 308 -5.15 -2.17 -41.50
C GLU A 308 -6.20 -3.08 -42.14
N ILE A 309 -7.16 -3.57 -41.36
CA ILE A 309 -8.32 -4.34 -41.87
C ILE A 309 -9.08 -3.53 -42.92
N LYS A 310 -9.33 -2.23 -42.65
CA LYS A 310 -10.06 -1.37 -43.58
C LYS A 310 -9.27 -1.15 -44.89
N LYS A 311 -7.95 -0.99 -44.83
CA LYS A 311 -7.11 -0.91 -46.03
C LYS A 311 -7.17 -2.19 -46.85
N GLU A 312 -7.18 -3.35 -46.20
CA GLU A 312 -7.29 -4.64 -46.87
C GLU A 312 -8.64 -4.81 -47.57
N GLU A 313 -9.75 -4.41 -46.93
CA GLU A 313 -11.07 -4.37 -47.55
C GLU A 313 -11.13 -3.43 -48.77
N GLU A 314 -10.60 -2.21 -48.65
CA GLU A 314 -10.54 -1.25 -49.76
C GLU A 314 -9.72 -1.78 -50.94
N ASN A 315 -8.59 -2.43 -50.67
CA ASN A 315 -7.76 -3.09 -51.69
C ASN A 315 -8.50 -4.26 -52.36
N ASN A 316 -9.23 -5.07 -51.59
CA ASN A 316 -10.02 -6.18 -52.12
C ASN A 316 -11.16 -5.69 -53.02
N ILE A 317 -11.89 -4.66 -52.61
CA ILE A 317 -12.94 -4.02 -53.43
C ILE A 317 -12.34 -3.42 -54.70
N ALA A 318 -11.21 -2.72 -54.60
CA ALA A 318 -10.52 -2.15 -55.76
C ALA A 318 -10.06 -3.22 -56.76
N ASN A 319 -9.54 -4.36 -56.28
CA ASN A 319 -9.14 -5.48 -57.12
C ASN A 319 -10.35 -6.16 -57.78
N GLN A 320 -11.44 -6.35 -57.03
CA GLN A 320 -12.68 -6.93 -57.54
C GLN A 320 -13.30 -6.07 -58.66
N ASN A 321 -13.21 -4.74 -58.56
CA ASN A 321 -13.67 -3.82 -59.59
C ASN A 321 -12.76 -3.79 -60.85
N ARG A 322 -11.46 -4.08 -60.72
CA ARG A 322 -10.52 -4.14 -61.86
C ARG A 322 -10.72 -5.38 -62.74
N LEU A 323 -11.04 -6.54 -62.15
CA LEU A 323 -11.27 -7.82 -62.86
C LEU A 323 -12.25 -7.73 -64.06
N PRO A 324 -13.48 -7.18 -63.92
CA PRO A 324 -14.41 -7.05 -65.03
C PRO A 324 -13.99 -6.00 -66.06
N GLN A 325 -13.33 -4.90 -65.65
CA GLN A 325 -12.79 -3.92 -66.59
C GLN A 325 -11.67 -4.51 -67.45
N GLN A 326 -10.83 -5.34 -66.86
CA GLN A 326 -9.72 -6.01 -67.56
C GLN A 326 -10.26 -7.02 -68.57
N LYS A 327 -11.23 -7.87 -68.19
CA LYS A 327 -11.92 -8.78 -69.11
C LYS A 327 -12.58 -8.07 -70.30
N ARG A 328 -13.22 -6.91 -70.08
CA ARG A 328 -13.83 -6.10 -71.16
C ARG A 328 -12.78 -5.57 -72.14
N LYS A 329 -11.60 -5.17 -71.68
CA LYS A 329 -10.50 -4.72 -72.55
C LYS A 329 -9.98 -5.88 -73.42
N THR A 330 -9.78 -7.06 -72.84
CA THR A 330 -9.30 -8.24 -73.58
C THR A 330 -10.30 -8.72 -74.63
N LEU A 331 -11.60 -8.74 -74.30
CA LEU A 331 -12.66 -9.10 -75.25
C LEU A 331 -12.74 -8.12 -76.44
N ARG A 332 -12.60 -6.81 -76.20
CA ARG A 332 -12.53 -5.82 -77.29
C ARG A 332 -11.32 -6.09 -78.19
N GLN A 333 -10.17 -6.38 -77.60
CA GLN A 333 -8.93 -6.63 -78.35
C GLN A 333 -9.02 -7.90 -79.21
N LEU A 334 -9.66 -8.96 -78.70
CA LEU A 334 -9.98 -10.17 -79.45
C LEU A 334 -11.00 -9.92 -80.58
N ALA A 335 -12.01 -9.09 -80.34
CA ALA A 335 -12.97 -8.72 -81.39
C ALA A 335 -12.29 -7.94 -82.54
N TYR A 336 -11.39 -7.00 -82.21
CA TYR A 336 -10.61 -6.28 -83.21
C TYR A 336 -9.69 -7.19 -84.03
N SER A 337 -9.00 -8.14 -83.40
CA SER A 337 -8.12 -9.07 -84.13
C SER A 337 -8.91 -10.04 -85.02
N VAL A 338 -10.08 -10.53 -84.57
CA VAL A 338 -10.97 -11.37 -85.40
C VAL A 338 -11.51 -10.59 -86.60
N SER A 339 -11.92 -9.33 -86.42
CA SER A 339 -12.37 -8.47 -87.53
C SER A 339 -11.26 -8.22 -88.55
N LEU A 340 -10.01 -8.00 -88.11
CA LEU A 340 -8.85 -7.82 -89.00
C LEU A 340 -8.55 -9.08 -89.81
N VAL A 341 -8.58 -10.26 -89.19
CA VAL A 341 -8.38 -11.54 -89.89
C VAL A 341 -9.50 -11.79 -90.91
N SER A 342 -10.74 -11.43 -90.58
CA SER A 342 -11.90 -11.59 -91.49
C SER A 342 -11.79 -10.70 -92.74
N LEU A 343 -11.16 -9.52 -92.61
CA LEU A 343 -10.88 -8.59 -93.71
C LEU A 343 -9.72 -9.02 -94.63
N GLN A 344 -8.87 -9.94 -94.21
CA GLN A 344 -7.76 -10.47 -95.04
C GLN A 344 -8.14 -11.75 -95.82
N ILE A 345 -9.33 -12.32 -95.56
CA ILE A 345 -9.82 -13.55 -96.20
C ILE A 345 -10.90 -13.26 -97.27
N SER A 346 -11.42 -12.02 -97.32
CA SER A 346 -12.24 -11.50 -98.45
C SER A 346 -11.34 -10.75 -99.43
#